data_AF-A0A7S0HZ84-F1
#
_entry.id   AF-A0A7S0HZ84-F1
#
_cell.length_a   1.000
_cell.length_b   1.000
_cell.length_c   1.000
_cell.angle_alpha   90.00
_cell.angle_beta   90.00
_cell.angle_gamma   90.00
#
_symmetry.space_group_name_H-M   'P 1'
#
loop_
_entity.id
_entity.type
_entity.pdbx_description
1 polymer ?
#
loop_
_entity_poly.entity_id
_entity_poly.type
_entity_poly.pdbx_seq_one_letter_code
_entity_poly.pdbx_strand_id
1 'polypeptide(L)'
;QGTFSCLLPLGCFKSCERSPRTMGSFWSRASSAMDRTLSAVRSSTRGTATTVLIGAAIIIVLGMAWMSGGSLSSYRVPHTARCADGNDILNPSTQMCQVNNAWALSFLRGQGWSTCAADLPGMAVLQRHHDSTGKFWYPYNRAAEVREVYRSCAPVCAAQEDAYHSQLQMCIVRYPAARMWLAGYGQSCSKSSEGSGFISKAGAGSSRSLVQQFVYAPANARQVEQFYKTCRSTCALGDEIMADGKHCQVKDVDAMRFFHEGNQHCVSSGPGVSSISNTKDGGYFYPLRLGPIVQAWYLTCKRKGGMLANSGSESSGDP
;
A
#
# COMPACT_ATOMS: atom_id res chain seq x y z
N GLN A 1 -9.25 24.07 43.82
CA GLN A 1 -8.14 23.79 44.76
C GLN A 1 -7.30 22.72 44.08
N GLY A 2 -6.30 23.10 43.27
CA GLY A 2 -4.88 23.14 43.64
C GLY A 2 -4.29 21.73 43.48
N THR A 3 -3.33 21.41 42.61
CA THR A 3 -2.08 22.11 42.27
C THR A 3 -1.50 21.64 40.92
N PHE A 4 -0.79 22.56 40.26
CA PHE A 4 0.07 22.35 39.09
C PHE A 4 1.24 21.40 39.37
N SER A 5 1.69 20.66 38.36
CA SER A 5 3.09 20.22 38.24
C SER A 5 3.48 20.08 36.77
N CYS A 6 4.21 21.08 36.30
CA CYS A 6 5.03 21.03 35.09
C CYS A 6 6.41 20.49 35.47
N LEU A 7 6.89 19.45 34.78
CA LEU A 7 8.32 19.13 34.72
C LEU A 7 8.68 18.60 33.33
N LEU A 8 9.19 19.51 32.50
CA LEU A 8 10.15 19.21 31.44
C LEU A 8 11.53 19.00 32.07
N PRO A 9 12.45 18.34 31.35
CA PRO A 9 13.71 19.02 31.10
C PRO A 9 14.09 19.03 29.63
N LEU A 10 14.46 20.23 29.18
CA LEU A 10 15.13 20.54 27.93
C LEU A 10 16.49 19.81 27.87
N GLY A 11 16.65 18.93 26.88
CA GLY A 11 17.94 18.38 26.49
C GLY A 11 18.57 19.22 25.39
N CYS A 12 19.60 19.99 25.75
CA CYS A 12 20.50 20.68 24.83
C CYS A 12 21.30 19.67 23.98
N PHE A 13 21.14 19.67 22.66
CA PHE A 13 22.11 19.04 21.76
C PHE A 13 23.06 20.08 21.17
N LYS A 14 24.29 19.99 21.67
CA LYS A 14 25.51 20.67 21.21
C LYS A 14 25.73 20.43 19.72
N SER A 15 25.93 21.52 18.98
CA SER A 15 26.46 21.52 17.63
C SER A 15 27.90 20.99 17.63
N CYS A 16 28.13 19.87 16.94
CA CYS A 16 29.48 19.38 16.65
C CYS A 16 29.99 20.09 15.39
N GLU A 17 30.72 21.17 15.61
CA GLU A 17 31.43 21.94 14.60
C GLU A 17 32.64 21.13 14.10
N ARG A 18 32.52 20.50 12.93
CA ARG A 18 33.67 19.90 12.23
C ARG A 18 34.37 20.99 11.43
N SER A 19 35.56 21.33 11.91
CA SER A 19 36.59 22.16 11.29
C SER A 19 36.87 21.79 9.82
N PRO A 20 36.77 22.73 8.85
CA PRO A 20 37.41 22.60 7.56
C PRO A 20 38.87 23.07 7.68
N ARG A 21 39.79 22.12 7.81
CA ARG A 21 41.20 22.38 7.49
C ARG A 21 41.36 22.43 5.96
N THR A 22 42.23 23.34 5.54
CA THR A 22 42.87 23.49 4.20
C THR A 22 42.05 24.06 3.04
N MET A 23 41.68 25.34 3.11
CA MET A 23 41.64 26.24 1.93
C MET A 23 42.26 27.64 2.18
N GLY A 24 42.76 27.92 3.39
CA GLY A 24 43.31 29.24 3.75
C GLY A 24 44.72 29.54 3.23
N SER A 25 45.49 28.53 2.78
CA SER A 25 46.89 28.73 2.38
C SER A 25 47.07 29.23 0.95
N PHE A 26 46.05 29.07 0.09
CA PHE A 26 46.12 29.53 -1.31
C PHE A 26 45.78 31.02 -1.43
N TRP A 27 44.75 31.48 -0.71
CA TRP A 27 44.33 32.89 -0.70
C TRP A 27 45.38 33.81 -0.07
N SER A 28 46.10 33.36 0.97
CA SER A 28 47.18 34.15 1.58
C SER A 28 48.44 34.28 0.70
N ARG A 29 48.65 33.37 -0.27
CA ARG A 29 49.75 33.49 -1.24
C ARG A 29 49.36 34.35 -2.44
N ALA A 30 48.10 34.29 -2.87
CA ALA A 30 47.58 35.14 -3.94
C ALA A 30 47.53 36.63 -3.55
N SER A 31 47.15 36.96 -2.31
CA SER A 31 47.17 38.36 -1.83
C SER A 31 48.58 38.96 -1.81
N SER A 32 49.58 38.17 -1.38
CA SER A 32 50.97 38.62 -1.32
C SER A 32 51.62 38.88 -2.70
N ALA A 33 51.10 38.27 -3.77
CA ALA A 33 51.54 38.51 -5.15
C ALA A 33 50.90 39.76 -5.76
N MET A 34 49.64 40.08 -5.41
CA MET A 34 48.96 41.31 -5.86
C MET A 34 49.55 42.58 -5.24
N ASP A 35 49.96 42.54 -3.96
CA ASP A 35 50.55 43.72 -3.30
C ASP A 35 51.90 44.14 -3.90
N ARG A 36 52.67 43.19 -4.46
CA ARG A 36 53.93 43.49 -5.14
C ARG A 36 53.75 44.02 -6.57
N THR A 37 52.63 43.72 -7.22
CA THR A 37 52.34 44.25 -8.57
C THR A 37 51.72 45.64 -8.52
N LEU A 38 50.95 45.96 -7.47
CA LEU A 38 50.34 47.28 -7.29
C LEU A 38 51.33 48.38 -6.89
N SER A 39 52.45 48.02 -6.26
CA SER A 39 53.49 48.99 -5.86
C SER A 39 54.38 49.43 -7.04
N ALA A 40 54.39 48.71 -8.16
CA ALA A 40 55.16 49.06 -9.36
C ALA A 40 54.44 50.04 -10.32
N VAL A 41 53.14 50.30 -10.13
CA VAL A 41 52.32 51.10 -11.08
C VAL A 41 52.13 52.55 -10.63
N ARG A 42 52.72 52.97 -9.50
CA ARG A 42 52.46 54.29 -8.89
C ARG A 42 53.10 55.49 -9.60
N SER A 43 53.78 55.33 -10.74
CA SER A 43 54.43 56.44 -11.46
C SER A 43 54.04 56.60 -12.93
N SER A 44 53.04 55.89 -13.46
CA SER A 44 52.67 55.99 -14.87
C SER A 44 51.28 56.60 -15.08
N THR A 45 51.23 57.52 -16.04
CA THR A 45 50.13 58.38 -16.49
C THR A 45 48.78 57.66 -16.57
N ARG A 46 47.73 58.36 -16.15
CA ARG A 46 46.31 57.92 -16.00
C ARG A 46 45.69 57.10 -17.14
N GLY A 47 46.30 57.01 -18.32
CA GLY A 47 45.80 56.24 -19.46
C GLY A 47 46.12 54.73 -19.40
N THR A 48 47.25 54.32 -18.81
CA THR A 48 47.70 52.91 -18.78
C THR A 48 47.11 52.11 -17.62
N ALA A 49 46.68 52.76 -16.53
CA ALA A 49 46.07 52.10 -15.39
C ALA A 49 44.69 51.47 -15.71
N THR A 50 43.90 52.12 -16.58
CA THR A 50 42.57 51.64 -17.00
C THR A 50 42.64 50.39 -17.88
N THR A 51 43.61 50.30 -18.78
CA THR A 51 43.80 49.12 -19.65
C THR A 51 44.29 47.90 -18.88
N VAL A 52 45.14 48.09 -17.86
CA VAL A 52 45.61 47.00 -17.00
C VAL A 52 44.48 46.42 -16.13
N LEU A 53 43.59 47.27 -15.62
CA LEU A 53 42.45 46.83 -14.81
C LEU A 53 41.40 46.06 -15.63
N ILE A 54 41.12 46.50 -16.86
CA ILE A 54 40.20 45.77 -17.76
C ILE A 54 40.81 44.43 -18.19
N GLY A 55 42.11 44.40 -18.51
CA GLY A 55 42.82 43.17 -18.84
C GLY A 55 42.81 42.16 -17.68
N ALA A 56 43.03 42.62 -16.44
CA ALA A 56 42.98 41.77 -15.25
C ALA A 56 41.57 41.22 -14.99
N ALA A 57 40.52 42.03 -15.17
CA ALA A 57 39.13 41.58 -15.02
C ALA A 57 38.76 40.50 -16.06
N ILE A 58 39.20 40.65 -17.31
CA ILE A 58 38.95 39.65 -18.37
C ILE A 58 39.69 38.34 -18.06
N ILE A 59 40.92 38.39 -17.56
CA ILE A 59 41.67 37.18 -17.16
C ILE A 59 41.02 36.50 -15.94
N ILE A 60 40.48 37.26 -14.99
CA ILE A 60 39.76 36.69 -13.83
C ILE A 60 38.46 36.02 -14.27
N VAL A 61 37.69 36.66 -15.16
CA VAL A 61 36.44 36.09 -15.69
C VAL A 61 36.72 34.86 -16.57
N LEU A 62 37.72 34.90 -17.45
CA LEU A 62 38.15 33.75 -18.25
C LEU A 62 38.74 32.64 -17.38
N GLY A 63 39.50 32.98 -16.35
CA GLY A 63 40.06 32.03 -15.38
C GLY A 63 38.99 31.35 -14.54
N MET A 64 37.94 32.08 -14.14
CA MET A 64 36.77 31.48 -13.48
C MET A 64 35.96 30.62 -14.45
N ALA A 65 35.79 31.04 -15.72
CA ALA A 65 35.13 30.24 -16.75
C ALA A 65 35.89 28.93 -17.06
N TRP A 66 37.23 28.96 -17.07
CA TRP A 66 38.07 27.78 -17.25
C TRP A 66 38.12 26.88 -16.02
N MET A 67 38.05 27.44 -14.81
CA MET A 67 37.95 26.63 -13.58
C MET A 67 36.54 26.02 -13.38
N SER A 68 35.50 26.59 -14.00
CA SER A 68 34.21 25.90 -14.20
C SER A 68 34.20 24.91 -15.37
N GLY A 69 35.25 24.91 -16.20
CA GLY A 69 35.56 23.87 -17.19
C GLY A 69 36.23 22.64 -16.57
N GLY A 70 35.97 22.38 -15.28
CA GLY A 70 36.30 21.13 -14.64
C GLY A 70 35.75 20.00 -15.51
N SER A 71 36.70 19.27 -16.11
CA SER A 71 36.49 18.05 -16.88
C SER A 71 35.17 17.41 -16.49
N LEU A 72 34.23 17.35 -17.44
CA LEU A 72 33.13 16.39 -17.42
C LEU A 72 33.79 15.00 -17.45
N SER A 73 34.43 14.62 -16.35
CA SER A 73 34.72 13.25 -16.01
C SER A 73 33.38 12.58 -16.14
N SER A 74 33.20 11.88 -17.26
CA SER A 74 32.07 11.02 -17.49
C SER A 74 32.05 10.08 -16.30
N TYR A 75 31.25 10.45 -15.30
CA TYR A 75 31.10 9.73 -14.05
C TYR A 75 30.29 8.50 -14.43
N ARG A 76 31.00 7.53 -15.01
CA ARG A 76 30.43 6.34 -15.59
C ARG A 76 29.86 5.55 -14.42
N VAL A 77 28.55 5.36 -14.47
CA VAL A 77 27.85 4.55 -13.48
C VAL A 77 28.49 3.15 -13.48
N PRO A 78 28.87 2.60 -12.31
CA PRO A 78 29.44 1.26 -12.24
C PRO A 78 28.49 0.25 -12.87
N HIS A 79 29.01 -0.76 -13.58
CA HIS A 79 28.20 -1.83 -14.14
C HIS A 79 27.41 -2.62 -13.08
N THR A 80 27.78 -2.49 -11.81
CA THR A 80 27.10 -3.09 -10.65
C THR A 80 26.00 -2.20 -10.06
N ALA A 81 25.80 -0.98 -10.56
CA ALA A 81 24.76 -0.10 -10.06
C ALA A 81 23.39 -0.71 -10.32
N ARG A 82 22.60 -0.85 -9.25
CA ARG A 82 21.24 -1.39 -9.29
C ARG A 82 20.34 -0.53 -8.42
N CYS A 83 19.13 -0.31 -8.92
CA CYS A 83 18.07 0.31 -8.13
C CYS A 83 17.56 -0.65 -7.04
N ALA A 84 16.74 -0.12 -6.14
CA ALA A 84 16.13 -0.84 -5.04
C ALA A 84 15.20 -1.96 -5.53
N ASP A 85 14.43 -1.69 -6.58
CA ASP A 85 13.47 -2.59 -7.24
C ASP A 85 13.81 -2.79 -8.72
N GLY A 86 13.39 -3.91 -9.31
CA GLY A 86 13.59 -4.18 -10.74
C GLY A 86 12.74 -3.31 -11.66
N ASN A 87 11.66 -2.70 -11.14
CA ASN A 87 10.80 -1.79 -11.88
C ASN A 87 11.31 -0.34 -11.87
N ASP A 88 12.21 0.01 -10.95
CA ASP A 88 12.77 1.36 -10.85
C ASP A 88 13.71 1.65 -12.03
N ILE A 89 13.70 2.90 -12.51
CA ILE A 89 14.43 3.29 -13.72
C ILE A 89 15.71 4.03 -13.33
N LEU A 90 16.88 3.41 -13.56
CA LEU A 90 18.17 4.06 -13.37
C LEU A 90 18.42 5.07 -14.49
N ASN A 91 18.60 6.34 -14.14
CA ASN A 91 19.07 7.36 -15.05
C ASN A 91 20.61 7.44 -15.00
N PRO A 92 21.34 7.02 -16.06
CA PRO A 92 22.79 6.98 -16.04
C PRO A 92 23.46 8.36 -15.96
N SER A 93 22.81 9.42 -16.45
CA SER A 93 23.40 10.77 -16.48
C SER A 93 23.33 11.46 -15.12
N THR A 94 22.26 11.21 -14.36
CA THR A 94 22.06 11.83 -13.03
C THR A 94 22.44 10.90 -11.88
N GLN A 95 22.70 9.61 -12.15
CA GLN A 95 22.96 8.59 -11.14
C GLN A 95 21.81 8.41 -10.13
N MET A 96 20.59 8.75 -10.56
CA MET A 96 19.37 8.64 -9.76
C MET A 96 18.51 7.48 -10.28
N CYS A 97 17.86 6.79 -9.37
CA CYS A 97 16.81 5.82 -9.66
C CYS A 97 15.44 6.50 -9.53
N GLN A 98 14.60 6.39 -10.55
CA GLN A 98 13.19 6.79 -10.49
C GLN A 98 12.39 5.70 -9.77
N VAL A 99 11.64 6.07 -8.74
CA VAL A 99 10.73 5.19 -8.03
C VAL A 99 9.59 4.77 -8.96
N ASN A 100 9.41 3.47 -9.14
CA ASN A 100 8.35 2.88 -9.93
C ASN A 100 7.65 1.71 -9.20
N ASN A 101 8.09 1.37 -7.99
CA ASN A 101 7.37 0.43 -7.12
C ASN A 101 5.97 0.99 -6.77
N ALA A 102 4.91 0.27 -7.16
CA ALA A 102 3.52 0.74 -7.03
C ALA A 102 3.11 1.03 -5.58
N TRP A 103 3.53 0.20 -4.63
CA TRP A 103 3.17 0.34 -3.21
C TRP A 103 3.83 1.56 -2.59
N ALA A 104 5.12 1.74 -2.85
CA ALA A 104 5.86 2.90 -2.37
C ALA A 104 5.33 4.20 -2.99
N LEU A 105 5.02 4.20 -4.30
CA LEU A 105 4.43 5.36 -4.96
C LEU A 105 3.09 5.76 -4.36
N SER A 106 2.21 4.80 -4.10
CA SER A 106 0.92 5.06 -3.45
C SER A 106 1.11 5.70 -2.07
N PHE A 107 2.05 5.18 -1.28
CA PHE A 107 2.35 5.69 0.05
C PHE A 107 2.91 7.12 -0.01
N LEU A 108 3.90 7.36 -0.87
CA LEU A 108 4.53 8.67 -1.06
C LEU A 108 3.54 9.73 -1.58
N ARG A 109 2.53 9.31 -2.35
CA ARG A 109 1.45 10.18 -2.86
C ARG A 109 0.28 10.32 -1.89
N GLY A 110 0.32 9.68 -0.72
CA GLY A 110 -0.76 9.76 0.28
C GLY A 110 -2.08 9.14 -0.18
N GLN A 111 -2.06 8.19 -1.13
CA GLN A 111 -3.28 7.62 -1.70
C GLN A 111 -4.03 6.68 -0.73
N GLY A 112 -3.34 6.19 0.31
CA GLY A 112 -3.95 5.50 1.45
C GLY A 112 -4.40 4.05 1.20
N TRP A 113 -4.09 3.48 0.03
CA TRP A 113 -4.31 2.07 -0.27
C TRP A 113 -3.05 1.21 -0.15
N SER A 114 -1.94 1.80 0.30
CA SER A 114 -0.75 1.09 0.74
C SER A 114 -0.18 1.74 2.00
N THR A 115 0.50 0.94 2.80
CA THR A 115 1.25 1.36 3.99
C THR A 115 2.69 0.91 3.85
N CYS A 116 3.62 1.75 4.28
CA CYS A 116 5.04 1.41 4.42
C CYS A 116 5.50 1.83 5.82
N ALA A 117 6.57 1.23 6.33
CA ALA A 117 7.18 1.67 7.59
C ALA A 117 7.83 3.05 7.40
N ALA A 118 7.30 4.05 8.11
CA ALA A 118 7.66 5.46 7.92
C ALA A 118 8.96 5.86 8.64
N ASP A 119 9.39 5.07 9.61
CA ASP A 119 10.57 5.29 10.47
C ASP A 119 11.88 4.75 9.86
N LEU A 120 11.81 4.07 8.72
CA LEU A 120 12.99 3.53 8.05
C LEU A 120 13.85 4.65 7.42
N PRO A 121 15.19 4.56 7.50
CA PRO A 121 16.09 5.58 6.92
C PRO A 121 15.87 5.85 5.43
N GLY A 122 15.47 4.82 4.66
CA GLY A 122 15.15 4.94 3.24
C GLY A 122 13.97 5.88 2.97
N MET A 123 13.08 6.09 3.94
CA MET A 123 11.93 6.97 3.76
C MET A 123 12.35 8.44 3.63
N ALA A 124 13.30 8.88 4.45
CA ALA A 124 13.89 10.21 4.33
C ALA A 124 14.61 10.42 2.98
N VAL A 125 15.13 9.34 2.37
CA VAL A 125 15.71 9.39 1.02
C VAL A 125 14.62 9.64 -0.02
N LEU A 126 13.53 8.87 0.04
CA LEU A 126 12.43 8.94 -0.92
C LEU A 126 11.69 10.28 -0.86
N GLN A 127 11.56 10.88 0.32
CA GLN A 127 10.86 12.16 0.50
C GLN A 127 11.69 13.37 0.04
N ARG A 128 13.02 13.26 0.05
CA ARG A 128 13.92 14.40 -0.21
C ARG A 128 14.00 14.79 -1.69
N HIS A 129 13.77 13.85 -2.60
CA HIS A 129 14.08 14.02 -4.02
C HIS A 129 12.84 13.78 -4.88
N HIS A 130 11.87 14.69 -4.82
CA HIS A 130 10.79 14.74 -5.80
C HIS A 130 10.99 15.93 -6.75
N ASP A 131 10.67 15.74 -8.02
CA ASP A 131 10.73 16.81 -9.01
C ASP A 131 9.37 17.53 -9.14
N SER A 132 9.33 18.62 -9.91
CA SER A 132 8.11 19.38 -10.17
C SER A 132 7.04 18.59 -10.93
N THR A 133 7.39 17.43 -11.50
CA THR A 133 6.45 16.53 -12.18
C THR A 133 5.80 15.53 -11.23
N GLY A 134 6.18 15.54 -9.94
CA GLY A 134 5.67 14.60 -8.93
C GLY A 134 6.27 13.20 -9.05
N LYS A 135 7.42 13.07 -9.73
CA LYS A 135 8.22 11.84 -9.72
C LYS A 135 9.17 11.85 -8.54
N PHE A 136 9.32 10.68 -7.92
CA PHE A 136 10.23 10.47 -6.81
C PHE A 136 11.51 9.82 -7.33
N TRP A 137 12.64 10.29 -6.84
CA TRP A 137 13.97 9.86 -7.24
C TRP A 137 14.79 9.51 -6.00
N TYR A 138 15.81 8.67 -6.14
CA TYR A 138 16.79 8.47 -5.08
C TYR A 138 18.16 8.12 -5.65
N PRO A 139 19.27 8.46 -4.97
CA PRO A 139 20.61 8.10 -5.42
C PRO A 139 20.81 6.59 -5.48
N TYR A 140 21.40 6.05 -6.55
CA TYR A 140 21.58 4.59 -6.68
C TYR A 140 22.44 3.98 -5.54
N ASN A 141 23.37 4.74 -4.97
CA ASN A 141 24.19 4.30 -3.84
C ASN A 141 23.40 4.16 -2.52
N ARG A 142 22.16 4.68 -2.46
CA ARG A 142 21.21 4.55 -1.35
C ARG A 142 20.15 3.47 -1.61
N ALA A 143 20.26 2.70 -2.70
CA ALA A 143 19.27 1.70 -3.09
C ALA A 143 19.02 0.63 -2.01
N ALA A 144 20.01 0.30 -1.17
CA ALA A 144 19.83 -0.67 -0.09
C ALA A 144 18.80 -0.21 0.95
N GLU A 145 18.81 1.06 1.33
CA GLU A 145 17.89 1.62 2.32
C GLU A 145 16.47 1.76 1.76
N VAL A 146 16.36 2.17 0.50
CA VAL A 146 15.08 2.25 -0.21
C VAL A 146 14.48 0.85 -0.40
N ARG A 147 15.31 -0.17 -0.64
CA ARG A 147 14.84 -1.55 -0.74
C ARG A 147 14.20 -2.04 0.56
N GLU A 148 14.73 -1.63 1.71
CA GLU A 148 14.13 -1.99 3.00
C GLU A 148 12.77 -1.34 3.19
N VAL A 149 12.59 -0.09 2.75
CA VAL A 149 11.26 0.53 2.69
C VAL A 149 10.32 -0.29 1.82
N TYR A 150 10.73 -0.66 0.61
CA TYR A 150 9.85 -1.41 -0.30
C TYR A 150 9.41 -2.76 0.28
N ARG A 151 10.30 -3.43 1.02
CA ARG A 151 9.97 -4.67 1.74
C ARG A 151 8.92 -4.47 2.83
N SER A 152 8.91 -3.30 3.47
CA SER A 152 7.90 -2.93 4.46
C SER A 152 6.56 -2.51 3.85
N CYS A 153 6.52 -2.23 2.54
CA CYS A 153 5.32 -1.75 1.88
C CYS A 153 4.34 -2.90 1.63
N ALA A 154 3.09 -2.71 2.07
CA ALA A 154 1.99 -3.64 1.87
C ALA A 154 0.73 -2.91 1.37
N PRO A 155 -0.10 -3.55 0.55
CA PRO A 155 -1.40 -3.01 0.18
C PRO A 155 -2.36 -3.06 1.38
N VAL A 156 -3.28 -2.11 1.41
CA VAL A 156 -4.40 -2.06 2.36
C VAL A 156 -5.64 -2.55 1.64
N CYS A 157 -6.30 -3.56 2.21
CA CYS A 157 -7.61 -4.01 1.75
C CYS A 157 -8.73 -3.29 2.52
N ALA A 158 -9.92 -3.26 1.93
CA ALA A 158 -11.10 -2.53 2.41
C ALA A 158 -11.58 -2.95 3.82
N ALA A 159 -11.37 -4.21 4.19
CA ALA A 159 -11.71 -4.74 5.51
C ALA A 159 -10.56 -5.60 6.04
N GLN A 160 -10.48 -5.75 7.36
CA GLN A 160 -9.44 -6.56 8.01
C GLN A 160 -9.57 -8.03 7.64
N GLU A 161 -10.78 -8.51 7.38
CA GLU A 161 -11.02 -9.90 6.98
C GLU A 161 -10.59 -10.17 5.54
N ASP A 162 -10.55 -9.14 4.67
CA ASP A 162 -10.13 -9.28 3.28
C ASP A 162 -8.64 -9.65 3.21
N ALA A 163 -8.29 -10.49 2.23
CA ALA A 163 -6.94 -11.01 2.11
C ALA A 163 -6.30 -10.57 0.80
N TYR A 164 -5.13 -9.95 0.86
CA TYR A 164 -4.35 -9.65 -0.33
C TYR A 164 -3.75 -10.91 -0.95
N HIS A 165 -3.91 -11.07 -2.27
CA HIS A 165 -3.39 -12.20 -3.03
C HIS A 165 -2.24 -11.76 -3.94
N SER A 166 -1.01 -12.07 -3.55
CA SER A 166 0.21 -11.60 -4.22
C SER A 166 0.30 -11.99 -5.69
N GLN A 167 -0.14 -13.18 -6.10
CA GLN A 167 -0.07 -13.57 -7.52
C GLN A 167 -1.08 -12.81 -8.40
N LEU A 168 -2.23 -12.44 -7.84
CA LEU A 168 -3.25 -11.69 -8.57
C LEU A 168 -3.00 -10.18 -8.49
N GLN A 169 -2.23 -9.75 -7.49
CA GLN A 169 -2.06 -8.35 -7.11
C GLN A 169 -3.40 -7.69 -6.73
N MET A 170 -4.31 -8.46 -6.12
CA MET A 170 -5.69 -8.08 -5.81
C MET A 170 -6.06 -8.43 -4.37
N CYS A 171 -7.01 -7.71 -3.78
CA CYS A 171 -7.66 -8.07 -2.53
C CYS A 171 -8.83 -9.03 -2.78
N ILE A 172 -8.93 -10.10 -1.99
CA ILE A 172 -10.02 -11.06 -2.00
C ILE A 172 -11.08 -10.61 -0.98
N VAL A 173 -12.32 -10.50 -1.43
CA VAL A 173 -13.49 -10.19 -0.61
C VAL A 173 -13.79 -11.37 0.33
N ARG A 174 -13.61 -11.13 1.63
CA ARG A 174 -13.95 -12.06 2.71
C ARG A 174 -15.01 -11.50 3.65
N TYR A 175 -15.36 -10.23 3.51
CA TYR A 175 -16.48 -9.62 4.21
C TYR A 175 -17.79 -10.41 3.98
N PRO A 176 -18.38 -11.09 5.00
CA PRO A 176 -19.39 -12.11 4.78
C PRO A 176 -20.68 -11.61 4.11
N ALA A 177 -21.19 -10.45 4.52
CA ALA A 177 -22.44 -9.90 3.98
C ALA A 177 -22.29 -9.52 2.50
N ALA A 178 -21.20 -8.84 2.14
CA ALA A 178 -20.89 -8.52 0.75
C ALA A 178 -20.69 -9.78 -0.09
N ARG A 179 -19.94 -10.77 0.42
CA ARG A 179 -19.68 -12.02 -0.31
C ARG A 179 -20.97 -12.79 -0.63
N MET A 180 -21.89 -12.87 0.34
CA MET A 180 -23.19 -13.52 0.13
C MET A 180 -24.07 -12.75 -0.86
N TRP A 181 -24.11 -11.42 -0.72
CA TRP A 181 -24.82 -10.56 -1.66
C TRP A 181 -24.31 -10.68 -3.10
N LEU A 182 -22.98 -10.61 -3.29
CA LEU A 182 -22.31 -10.79 -4.59
C LEU A 182 -22.57 -12.17 -5.20
N ALA A 183 -22.78 -13.18 -4.36
CA ALA A 183 -23.14 -14.52 -4.77
C ALA A 183 -24.66 -14.70 -5.00
N GLY A 184 -25.47 -13.67 -4.77
CA GLY A 184 -26.93 -13.67 -5.00
C GLY A 184 -27.77 -14.18 -3.82
N TYR A 185 -27.22 -14.26 -2.61
CA TYR A 185 -27.90 -14.84 -1.45
C TYR A 185 -28.29 -13.80 -0.39
N GLY A 186 -29.60 -13.58 -0.21
CA GLY A 186 -30.32 -13.15 1.01
C GLY A 186 -29.90 -11.91 1.81
N GLN A 187 -28.77 -11.28 1.48
CA GLN A 187 -28.24 -10.09 2.14
C GLN A 187 -28.65 -8.83 1.39
N SER A 188 -28.59 -7.68 2.05
CA SER A 188 -28.92 -6.38 1.44
C SER A 188 -27.70 -5.47 1.47
N CYS A 189 -27.02 -5.34 0.32
CA CYS A 189 -26.04 -4.29 0.08
C CYS A 189 -26.57 -3.33 -0.98
N SER A 190 -26.13 -2.08 -0.97
CA SER A 190 -26.58 -1.10 -1.96
C SER A 190 -25.93 -1.34 -3.32
N LYS A 191 -26.77 -1.50 -4.36
CA LYS A 191 -26.34 -1.55 -5.78
C LYS A 191 -25.84 -0.20 -6.29
N SER A 192 -26.24 0.91 -5.65
CA SER A 192 -25.86 2.26 -6.11
C SER A 192 -24.49 2.70 -5.61
N SER A 193 -23.82 1.91 -4.77
CA SER A 193 -22.47 2.22 -4.30
C SER A 193 -21.46 1.96 -5.40
N GLU A 194 -20.65 2.98 -5.74
CA GLU A 194 -19.53 2.86 -6.70
C GLU A 194 -18.59 1.69 -6.34
N GLY A 195 -18.35 1.48 -5.04
CA GLY A 195 -17.56 0.37 -4.51
C GLY A 195 -17.95 -1.02 -5.03
N SER A 196 -19.25 -1.24 -5.24
CA SER A 196 -19.74 -2.54 -5.73
C SER A 196 -19.28 -2.83 -7.17
N GLY A 197 -19.13 -1.78 -8.00
CA GLY A 197 -18.70 -1.89 -9.39
C GLY A 197 -17.21 -2.21 -9.57
N PHE A 198 -16.40 -2.00 -8.52
CA PHE A 198 -14.98 -2.35 -8.52
C PHE A 198 -14.72 -3.82 -8.13
N ILE A 199 -15.75 -4.54 -7.68
CA ILE A 199 -15.62 -5.95 -7.31
C ILE A 199 -16.00 -6.82 -8.49
N SER A 200 -15.11 -7.73 -8.88
CA SER A 200 -15.32 -8.68 -9.96
C SER A 200 -15.12 -10.11 -9.49
N LYS A 201 -15.69 -11.07 -10.22
CA LYS A 201 -15.35 -12.49 -10.03
C LYS A 201 -13.96 -12.73 -10.62
N ALA A 202 -13.08 -13.41 -9.87
CA ALA A 202 -11.78 -13.81 -10.36
C ALA A 202 -11.94 -14.67 -11.63
N GLY A 203 -11.17 -14.34 -12.67
CA GLY A 203 -11.29 -14.98 -13.99
C GLY A 203 -10.90 -16.46 -13.98
N ALA A 204 -11.44 -17.22 -14.93
CA ALA A 204 -11.28 -18.68 -15.06
C ALA A 204 -9.84 -19.18 -15.32
N GLY A 205 -8.90 -18.28 -15.62
CA GLY A 205 -7.46 -18.58 -15.73
C GLY A 205 -6.71 -18.59 -14.39
N SER A 206 -7.38 -18.24 -13.30
CA SER A 206 -6.82 -18.31 -11.94
C SER A 206 -6.81 -19.77 -11.45
N SER A 207 -5.90 -20.13 -10.55
CA SER A 207 -5.83 -21.46 -9.93
C SER A 207 -7.21 -21.99 -9.56
N ARG A 208 -7.45 -23.31 -9.65
CA ARG A 208 -8.76 -23.96 -9.33
C ARG A 208 -9.33 -23.54 -7.97
N SER A 209 -8.49 -23.12 -7.02
CA SER A 209 -8.89 -22.61 -5.70
C SER A 209 -9.43 -21.17 -5.67
N LEU A 210 -9.22 -20.39 -6.75
CA LEU A 210 -9.63 -18.99 -6.90
C LEU A 210 -10.88 -18.82 -7.76
N VAL A 211 -11.26 -19.87 -8.51
CA VAL A 211 -12.51 -19.89 -9.28
C VAL A 211 -13.65 -19.70 -8.28
N GLN A 212 -14.52 -18.70 -8.55
CA GLN A 212 -15.63 -18.24 -7.68
C GLN A 212 -15.28 -17.27 -6.54
N GLN A 213 -14.04 -16.79 -6.42
CA GLN A 213 -13.73 -15.71 -5.48
C GLN A 213 -14.06 -14.34 -6.06
N PHE A 214 -14.48 -13.41 -5.21
CA PHE A 214 -14.67 -12.00 -5.58
C PHE A 214 -13.42 -11.21 -5.20
N VAL A 215 -12.94 -10.37 -6.12
CA VAL A 215 -11.68 -9.64 -5.98
C VAL A 215 -11.84 -8.18 -6.39
N TYR A 216 -10.97 -7.32 -5.86
CA TYR A 216 -10.85 -5.90 -6.26
C TYR A 216 -9.39 -5.43 -6.14
N ALA A 217 -9.03 -4.37 -6.88
CA ALA A 217 -7.70 -3.79 -6.81
C ALA A 217 -7.52 -3.00 -5.51
N PRO A 218 -6.35 -3.06 -4.84
CA PRO A 218 -6.11 -2.28 -3.61
C PRO A 218 -6.40 -0.79 -3.77
N ALA A 219 -6.14 -0.21 -4.95
CA ALA A 219 -6.44 1.19 -5.26
C ALA A 219 -7.92 1.59 -5.03
N ASN A 220 -8.86 0.63 -5.07
CA ASN A 220 -10.29 0.84 -4.85
C ASN A 220 -10.74 0.47 -3.42
N ALA A 221 -9.81 0.18 -2.49
CA ALA A 221 -10.14 -0.31 -1.15
C ALA A 221 -11.06 0.65 -0.38
N ARG A 222 -10.87 1.97 -0.49
CA ARG A 222 -11.75 2.94 0.17
C ARG A 222 -13.18 2.90 -0.36
N GLN A 223 -13.36 2.80 -1.66
CA GLN A 223 -14.69 2.73 -2.28
C GLN A 223 -15.38 1.41 -1.91
N VAL A 224 -14.63 0.31 -1.89
CA VAL A 224 -15.14 -1.00 -1.45
C VAL A 224 -15.48 -1.00 0.04
N GLU A 225 -14.72 -0.32 0.89
CA GLU A 225 -15.03 -0.15 2.31
C GLU A 225 -16.35 0.60 2.50
N GLN A 226 -16.57 1.68 1.73
CA GLN A 226 -17.84 2.40 1.75
C GLN A 226 -19.00 1.52 1.27
N PHE A 227 -18.77 0.68 0.26
CA PHE A 227 -19.74 -0.32 -0.15
C PHE A 227 -20.08 -1.31 0.99
N TYR A 228 -19.08 -1.82 1.73
CA TYR A 228 -19.33 -2.71 2.87
C TYR A 228 -20.18 -2.06 3.95
N LYS A 229 -20.03 -0.75 4.19
CA LYS A 229 -20.88 0.01 5.13
C LYS A 229 -22.35 0.06 4.69
N THR A 230 -22.66 -0.17 3.42
CA THR A 230 -24.04 -0.29 2.93
C THR A 230 -24.64 -1.67 3.14
N CYS A 231 -23.83 -2.69 3.42
CA CYS A 231 -24.30 -4.05 3.63
C CYS A 231 -24.93 -4.18 5.02
N ARG A 232 -26.21 -4.54 5.04
CA ARG A 232 -26.92 -4.91 6.27
C ARG A 232 -26.90 -6.42 6.43
N SER A 233 -26.40 -6.88 7.58
CA SER A 233 -26.53 -8.28 7.99
C SER A 233 -28.00 -8.58 8.27
N THR A 234 -28.51 -9.61 7.61
CA THR A 234 -29.83 -10.19 7.86
C THR A 234 -29.66 -11.61 8.38
N CYS A 235 -30.70 -12.14 9.05
CA CYS A 235 -30.78 -13.57 9.33
C CYS A 235 -30.64 -14.35 8.01
N ALA A 236 -30.18 -15.59 8.10
CA ALA A 236 -30.24 -16.51 6.98
C ALA A 236 -31.70 -16.64 6.50
N LEU A 237 -31.89 -16.87 5.20
CA LEU A 237 -33.19 -16.95 4.58
C LEU A 237 -34.04 -18.04 5.26
N GLY A 238 -35.25 -17.65 5.67
CA GLY A 238 -36.19 -18.51 6.37
C GLY A 238 -36.12 -18.40 7.89
N ASP A 239 -35.03 -17.86 8.45
CA ASP A 239 -34.89 -17.66 9.89
C ASP A 239 -35.58 -16.38 10.37
N GLU A 240 -35.92 -16.37 11.66
CA GLU A 240 -36.68 -15.30 12.29
C GLU A 240 -35.77 -14.42 13.15
N ILE A 241 -35.92 -13.10 13.05
CA ILE A 241 -35.22 -12.17 13.95
C ILE A 241 -35.93 -12.15 15.31
N MET A 242 -35.15 -12.31 16.39
CA MET A 242 -35.70 -12.28 17.74
C MET A 242 -36.10 -10.87 18.15
N ALA A 243 -36.95 -10.78 19.19
CA ALA A 243 -37.44 -9.51 19.73
C ALA A 243 -36.31 -8.56 20.19
N ASP A 244 -35.12 -9.09 20.49
CA ASP A 244 -33.95 -8.30 20.85
C ASP A 244 -33.26 -7.61 19.67
N GLY A 245 -33.65 -7.94 18.44
CA GLY A 245 -33.06 -7.42 17.19
C GLY A 245 -31.60 -7.80 16.96
N LYS A 246 -31.05 -8.72 17.76
CA LYS A 246 -29.62 -9.08 17.78
C LYS A 246 -29.36 -10.54 17.45
N HIS A 247 -30.34 -11.41 17.71
CA HIS A 247 -30.24 -12.83 17.41
C HIS A 247 -31.26 -13.26 16.37
N CYS A 248 -30.93 -14.34 15.69
CA CYS A 248 -31.80 -15.03 14.76
C CYS A 248 -32.10 -16.42 15.31
N GLN A 249 -33.35 -16.85 15.20
CA GLN A 249 -33.78 -18.21 15.48
C GLN A 249 -33.73 -19.03 14.19
N VAL A 250 -33.05 -20.17 14.25
CA VAL A 250 -33.02 -21.15 13.16
C VAL A 250 -34.43 -21.69 12.93
N LYS A 251 -34.91 -21.59 11.69
CA LYS A 251 -36.19 -22.15 11.23
C LYS A 251 -36.04 -22.98 9.95
N ASP A 252 -34.87 -22.96 9.31
CA ASP A 252 -34.60 -23.81 8.15
C ASP A 252 -34.75 -25.30 8.53
N VAL A 253 -35.63 -26.00 7.81
CA VAL A 253 -36.06 -27.37 8.14
C VAL A 253 -34.91 -28.36 8.07
N ASP A 254 -34.01 -28.22 7.10
CA ASP A 254 -32.88 -29.15 6.93
C ASP A 254 -31.86 -28.98 8.07
N ALA A 255 -31.63 -27.74 8.50
CA ALA A 255 -30.80 -27.40 9.64
C ALA A 255 -31.40 -27.88 10.96
N MET A 256 -32.72 -27.70 11.17
CA MET A 256 -33.40 -28.23 12.36
C MET A 256 -33.31 -29.76 12.42
N ARG A 257 -33.49 -30.45 11.28
CA ARG A 257 -33.29 -31.90 11.20
C ARG A 257 -31.85 -32.30 11.53
N PHE A 258 -30.85 -31.52 11.10
CA PHE A 258 -29.46 -31.74 11.48
C PHE A 258 -29.27 -31.74 12.99
N PHE A 259 -29.84 -30.76 13.70
CA PHE A 259 -29.64 -30.67 15.13
C PHE A 259 -30.46 -31.68 15.95
N HIS A 260 -31.63 -32.11 15.48
CA HIS A 260 -32.47 -33.07 16.19
C HIS A 260 -32.11 -34.53 15.90
N GLU A 261 -31.80 -34.85 14.63
CA GLU A 261 -31.68 -36.23 14.15
C GLU A 261 -30.25 -36.58 13.71
N GLY A 262 -29.34 -35.60 13.63
CA GLY A 262 -27.98 -35.82 13.12
C GLY A 262 -27.92 -35.96 11.60
N ASN A 263 -28.78 -35.24 10.86
CA ASN A 263 -28.87 -35.26 9.39
C ASN A 263 -27.49 -35.23 8.68
N GLN A 264 -27.14 -36.28 7.93
CA GLN A 264 -25.85 -36.37 7.23
C GLN A 264 -25.75 -35.49 5.96
N HIS A 265 -26.84 -34.80 5.58
CA HIS A 265 -26.86 -33.94 4.39
C HIS A 265 -26.16 -32.60 4.60
N CYS A 266 -26.13 -32.09 5.83
CA CYS A 266 -25.36 -30.91 6.19
C CYS A 266 -23.90 -31.27 6.50
N VAL A 267 -22.98 -30.33 6.29
CA VAL A 267 -21.61 -30.49 6.81
C VAL A 267 -21.65 -30.29 8.33
N SER A 268 -21.13 -31.26 9.09
CA SER A 268 -21.18 -31.25 10.57
C SER A 268 -20.11 -30.38 11.23
N SER A 269 -19.19 -29.82 10.45
CA SER A 269 -18.12 -28.96 10.93
C SER A 269 -17.99 -27.69 10.10
N GLY A 270 -17.63 -26.59 10.77
CA GLY A 270 -17.36 -25.32 10.12
C GLY A 270 -18.06 -24.13 10.78
N PRO A 271 -17.78 -22.91 10.28
CA PRO A 271 -18.13 -21.69 10.98
C PRO A 271 -19.64 -21.45 11.07
N GLY A 272 -20.45 -21.95 10.13
CA GLY A 272 -21.91 -21.81 10.18
C GLY A 272 -22.54 -22.60 11.32
N VAL A 273 -22.29 -23.92 11.35
CA VAL A 273 -22.83 -24.78 12.41
C VAL A 273 -22.27 -24.43 13.79
N SER A 274 -20.99 -24.06 13.89
CA SER A 274 -20.38 -23.67 15.18
C SER A 274 -20.89 -22.33 15.72
N SER A 275 -21.51 -21.52 14.87
CA SER A 275 -22.10 -20.23 15.27
C SER A 275 -23.50 -20.38 15.87
N ILE A 276 -24.10 -21.55 15.74
CA ILE A 276 -25.45 -21.85 16.21
C ILE A 276 -25.35 -22.49 17.59
N SER A 277 -26.04 -21.90 18.54
CA SER A 277 -26.09 -22.35 19.94
C SER A 277 -27.50 -22.82 20.30
N ASN A 278 -27.59 -23.89 21.09
CA ASN A 278 -28.84 -24.33 21.67
C ASN A 278 -29.08 -23.56 22.97
N THR A 279 -30.30 -23.07 23.16
CA THR A 279 -30.74 -22.42 24.41
C THR A 279 -31.49 -23.42 25.28
N LYS A 280 -31.61 -23.11 26.58
CA LYS A 280 -32.36 -23.95 27.51
C LYS A 280 -33.84 -24.13 27.13
N ASP A 281 -34.37 -23.21 26.32
CA ASP A 281 -35.76 -23.21 25.86
C ASP A 281 -36.00 -24.09 24.62
N GLY A 282 -34.99 -24.88 24.20
CA GLY A 282 -35.12 -25.87 23.13
C GLY A 282 -35.03 -25.32 21.70
N GLY A 283 -34.59 -24.07 21.54
CA GLY A 283 -34.36 -23.45 20.22
C GLY A 283 -32.88 -23.27 19.88
N TYR A 284 -32.61 -23.19 18.57
CA TYR A 284 -31.28 -22.94 18.01
C TYR A 284 -31.16 -21.49 17.54
N PHE A 285 -30.10 -20.80 17.96
CA PHE A 285 -29.93 -19.37 17.76
C PHE A 285 -28.52 -18.99 17.35
N TYR A 286 -28.39 -17.89 16.61
CA TYR A 286 -27.10 -17.29 16.27
C TYR A 286 -27.18 -15.75 16.23
N PRO A 287 -26.08 -15.03 16.49
CA PRO A 287 -26.03 -13.57 16.33
C PRO A 287 -26.36 -13.13 14.89
N LEU A 288 -27.17 -12.08 14.72
CA LEU A 288 -27.60 -11.54 13.43
C LEU A 288 -26.44 -11.32 12.44
N ARG A 289 -25.29 -10.83 12.94
CA ARG A 289 -24.07 -10.62 12.13
C ARG A 289 -23.53 -11.89 11.46
N LEU A 290 -23.89 -13.07 11.98
CA LEU A 290 -23.47 -14.38 11.47
C LEU A 290 -24.49 -15.00 10.49
N GLY A 291 -25.62 -14.32 10.22
CA GLY A 291 -26.59 -14.78 9.22
C GLY A 291 -26.00 -15.13 7.85
N PRO A 292 -25.07 -14.35 7.27
CA PRO A 292 -24.37 -14.75 6.04
C PRO A 292 -23.62 -16.08 6.16
N ILE A 293 -23.00 -16.32 7.31
CA ILE A 293 -22.18 -17.52 7.58
C ILE A 293 -23.09 -18.74 7.78
N VAL A 294 -24.21 -18.57 8.49
CA VAL A 294 -25.24 -19.61 8.66
C VAL A 294 -25.93 -19.93 7.34
N GLN A 295 -26.27 -18.92 6.54
CA GLN A 295 -26.84 -19.10 5.20
C GLN A 295 -25.91 -19.92 4.29
N ALA A 296 -24.59 -19.66 4.35
CA ALA A 296 -23.62 -20.44 3.59
C ALA A 296 -23.59 -21.90 4.03
N TRP A 297 -23.82 -22.18 5.32
CA TRP A 297 -23.95 -23.54 5.82
C TRP A 297 -25.25 -24.22 5.39
N TYR A 298 -26.38 -23.52 5.36
CA TYR A 298 -27.65 -24.07 4.81
C TYR A 298 -27.50 -24.56 3.36
N LEU A 299 -26.68 -23.88 2.56
CA LEU A 299 -26.39 -24.33 1.19
C LEU A 299 -25.66 -25.68 1.16
N THR A 300 -24.94 -26.05 2.21
CA THR A 300 -24.31 -27.38 2.31
C THR A 300 -25.34 -28.48 2.53
N CYS A 301 -26.38 -28.21 3.33
CA CYS A 301 -27.49 -29.13 3.56
C CYS A 301 -28.24 -29.46 2.27
N LYS A 302 -28.43 -28.46 1.40
CA LYS A 302 -29.24 -28.58 0.17
C LYS A 302 -28.47 -29.21 -1.01
N ARG A 303 -27.13 -29.13 -1.04
CA ARG A 303 -26.31 -29.65 -2.15
C ARG A 303 -26.26 -31.17 -2.24
N LYS A 304 -26.40 -31.91 -1.14
CA LYS A 304 -26.34 -33.39 -1.17
C LYS A 304 -27.60 -34.04 -1.77
N GLY A 305 -28.74 -33.35 -1.82
CA GLY A 305 -29.97 -33.88 -2.42
C GLY A 305 -29.98 -33.85 -3.96
N GLY A 306 -29.18 -32.99 -4.59
CA GLY A 306 -29.19 -32.80 -6.05
C GLY A 306 -28.33 -33.78 -6.86
N MET A 307 -27.51 -34.62 -6.21
CA MET A 307 -26.66 -35.60 -6.91
C MET A 307 -27.32 -36.99 -7.07
N LEU A 308 -28.48 -37.22 -6.47
CA LEU A 308 -29.19 -38.52 -6.53
C LEU A 308 -30.35 -38.55 -7.55
N ALA A 309 -30.58 -37.49 -8.30
CA ALA A 309 -31.74 -37.38 -9.21
C ALA A 309 -31.42 -37.59 -10.70
N ASN A 310 -30.33 -38.31 -11.06
CA ASN A 310 -30.01 -38.55 -12.48
C ASN A 310 -29.59 -39.99 -12.83
N SER A 311 -30.02 -40.96 -12.04
CA SER A 311 -29.83 -42.39 -12.32
C SER A 311 -31.14 -43.13 -12.05
N GLY A 312 -32.07 -43.05 -12.99
CA GLY A 312 -33.40 -43.62 -12.83
C GLY A 312 -34.35 -43.26 -13.96
N SER A 313 -34.00 -43.58 -15.20
CA SER A 313 -34.98 -43.72 -16.28
C SER A 313 -34.53 -44.83 -17.22
N GLU A 314 -34.55 -46.05 -16.69
CA GLU A 314 -34.78 -47.25 -17.49
C GLU A 314 -36.30 -47.46 -17.46
N SER A 315 -36.96 -47.22 -18.60
CA SER A 315 -38.36 -47.57 -18.83
C SER A 315 -38.43 -48.19 -20.21
N SER A 316 -38.47 -49.51 -20.19
CA SER A 316 -38.92 -50.43 -21.22
C SER A 316 -40.17 -49.94 -21.96
N GLY A 317 -40.25 -50.30 -23.24
CA GLY A 317 -41.41 -50.07 -24.10
C GLY A 317 -41.20 -50.61 -25.50
N ASP A 318 -41.10 -51.94 -25.62
CA ASP A 318 -41.35 -52.68 -26.87
C ASP A 318 -42.83 -52.53 -27.28
N PRO A 319 -43.11 -52.67 -28.58
CA PRO A 319 -44.20 -53.53 -29.05
C PRO A 319 -43.68 -54.83 -29.71
#